data_AF-A0A8J3PYZ4-F1
#
_entry.id   AF-A0A8J3PYZ4-F1
#
_cell.length_a   1.000
_cell.length_b   1.000
_cell.length_c   1.000
_cell.angle_alpha   90.00
_cell.angle_beta   90.00
_cell.angle_gamma   90.00
#
_symmetry.space_group_name_H-M   'P 1'
#
loop_
_entity.id
_entity.type
_entity.pdbx_description
1 polymer ?
#
loop_
_entity_poly.entity_id
_entity_poly.type
_entity_poly.pdbx_seq_one_letter_code
_entity_poly.pdbx_strand_id
1 'polypeptide(L)'
;MRALKTCIRAALVTGALASAVAAGSVATAHAQSADHIVAGGTSTTPLAKEAAGLPKVSPSQLLKLAESQVGVRENALGGGTKFQAWYMSSPRAQQTVARDGGALADYANAPWCDMFVSWVGNQLGIRPVLGWDAYTVAHARWFAQNNRWGTVPKPGAVVFFSWSGSKSIDGIDHVGFVIKDNGDGTIKTVEGNTGNGVVEIRTRPTSSVAGYGYPYYTANDTA
;
A
#
# COMPACT_ATOMS: atom_id res chain seq x y z
N MET A 1 -46.13 22.19 41.39
CA MET A 1 -46.13 21.62 42.76
C MET A 1 -44.87 20.77 42.92
N ARG A 2 -43.99 21.17 43.86
CA ARG A 2 -42.85 20.44 44.48
C ARG A 2 -41.71 19.96 43.56
N ALA A 3 -40.41 20.04 43.88
CA ALA A 3 -39.60 20.81 44.81
C ALA A 3 -38.12 20.53 44.44
N LEU A 4 -37.25 21.54 44.53
CA LEU A 4 -35.79 21.45 44.45
C LEU A 4 -35.20 20.54 45.56
N LYS A 5 -34.05 19.90 45.31
CA LYS A 5 -32.96 19.77 46.30
C LYS A 5 -31.61 19.37 45.68
N THR A 6 -30.69 20.32 45.78
CA THR A 6 -29.23 20.28 45.57
C THR A 6 -28.53 19.34 46.56
N CYS A 7 -27.34 18.82 46.21
CA CYS A 7 -26.23 18.68 47.16
C CYS A 7 -24.87 18.60 46.43
N ILE A 8 -24.04 19.61 46.69
CA ILE A 8 -22.61 19.74 46.39
C ILE A 8 -21.80 18.89 47.38
N ARG A 9 -20.69 18.29 46.96
CA ARG A 9 -19.48 18.16 47.82
C ARG A 9 -18.20 18.29 46.98
N ALA A 10 -17.47 19.37 47.28
CA ALA A 10 -16.06 19.55 46.96
C ALA A 10 -15.19 18.83 48.00
N ALA A 11 -14.00 18.38 47.59
CA ALA A 11 -12.88 18.17 48.49
C ALA A 11 -11.57 18.52 47.76
N LEU A 12 -11.05 19.70 48.10
CA LEU A 12 -9.64 20.06 47.96
C LEU A 12 -8.88 19.41 49.11
N VAL A 13 -7.75 18.77 48.84
CA VAL A 13 -6.67 18.64 49.82
C VAL A 13 -5.37 19.05 49.14
N THR A 14 -4.81 20.13 49.68
CA THR A 14 -3.50 20.70 49.44
C THR A 14 -2.42 19.89 50.15
N GLY A 15 -1.20 19.87 49.59
CA GLY A 15 -0.02 19.32 50.23
C GLY A 15 1.23 19.47 49.36
N ALA A 16 1.91 20.62 49.52
CA ALA A 16 3.28 20.91 49.06
C ALA A 16 4.29 19.97 49.78
N LEU A 17 5.57 19.76 49.46
CA LEU A 17 6.66 20.41 48.72
C LEU A 17 7.82 19.38 48.74
N ALA A 18 8.68 19.29 47.72
CA ALA A 18 10.15 19.15 47.86
C ALA A 18 10.82 18.85 46.52
N SER A 19 11.74 19.74 46.15
CA SER A 19 12.64 19.64 45.01
C SER A 19 13.71 18.59 45.23
N ALA A 20 14.04 17.82 44.17
CA ALA A 20 15.35 17.21 44.02
C ALA A 20 15.77 17.30 42.55
N VAL A 21 16.83 18.07 42.33
CA VAL A 21 17.56 18.16 41.07
C VAL A 21 18.29 16.83 40.87
N ALA A 22 17.99 16.13 39.78
CA ALA A 22 18.87 15.10 39.24
C ALA A 22 19.28 15.52 37.83
N ALA A 23 20.53 15.93 37.71
CA ALA A 23 21.22 16.10 36.44
C ALA A 23 21.29 14.73 35.75
N GLY A 24 20.41 14.52 34.77
CA GLY A 24 20.45 13.38 33.86
C GLY A 24 21.14 13.80 32.57
N SER A 25 22.30 13.22 32.32
CA SER A 25 23.16 13.39 31.16
C SER A 25 22.38 13.33 29.84
N VAL A 26 22.65 14.27 28.94
CA VAL A 26 22.20 14.24 27.54
C VAL A 26 22.89 13.05 26.86
N ALA A 27 22.22 11.91 26.78
CA ALA A 27 22.64 10.81 25.92
C ALA A 27 22.13 11.11 24.50
N THR A 28 23.02 11.65 23.67
CA THR A 28 22.85 11.68 22.22
C THR A 28 22.71 10.25 21.71
N ALA A 29 21.48 9.82 21.42
CA ALA A 29 21.26 8.57 20.70
C ALA A 29 21.72 8.76 19.25
N HIS A 30 22.96 8.35 18.96
CA HIS A 30 23.42 8.06 17.61
C HIS A 30 22.50 6.97 17.03
N ALA A 31 21.80 7.29 15.95
CA ALA A 31 21.19 6.30 15.08
C ALA A 31 22.31 5.42 14.51
N GLN A 32 22.57 4.29 15.15
CA GLN A 32 23.41 3.24 14.58
C GLN A 32 22.58 2.47 13.57
N SER A 33 22.99 2.60 12.32
CA SER A 33 22.58 1.81 11.17
C SER A 33 22.55 0.33 11.53
N ALA A 34 21.38 -0.30 11.43
CA ALA A 34 21.25 -1.74 11.57
C ALA A 34 21.60 -2.43 10.25
N ASP A 35 22.88 -2.42 9.89
CA ASP A 35 23.45 -3.45 9.01
C ASP A 35 23.82 -4.64 9.88
N HIS A 36 22.87 -5.53 10.09
CA HIS A 36 23.13 -6.82 10.72
C HIS A 36 23.52 -7.82 9.63
N ILE A 37 24.81 -7.83 9.25
CA ILE A 37 25.40 -8.95 8.51
C ILE A 37 25.57 -10.10 9.50
N VAL A 38 24.66 -11.08 9.45
CA VAL A 38 24.86 -12.39 10.08
C VAL A 38 25.61 -13.27 9.09
N ALA A 39 26.85 -13.61 9.43
CA ALA A 39 27.58 -14.68 8.79
C ALA A 39 26.95 -16.03 9.15
N GLY A 40 26.18 -16.60 8.22
CA GLY A 40 25.58 -17.93 8.32
C GLY A 40 24.68 -18.18 7.12
N GLY A 41 25.16 -18.99 6.16
CA GLY A 41 24.43 -19.54 5.00
C GLY A 41 23.30 -18.68 4.43
N THR A 42 23.57 -17.85 3.42
CA THR A 42 22.59 -17.01 2.72
C THR A 42 21.58 -17.85 1.92
N SER A 43 20.57 -18.39 2.60
CA SER A 43 19.36 -18.86 1.92
C SER A 43 18.57 -17.64 1.45
N THR A 44 18.89 -17.16 0.25
CA THR A 44 18.09 -16.13 -0.44
C THR A 44 16.68 -16.66 -0.65
N THR A 45 15.66 -15.84 -0.35
CA THR A 45 14.26 -16.23 -0.55
C THR A 45 14.02 -16.57 -2.02
N PRO A 46 13.05 -17.46 -2.36
CA PRO A 46 12.73 -17.74 -3.76
C PRO A 46 12.45 -16.47 -4.57
N LEU A 47 11.74 -15.52 -3.98
CA LEU A 47 11.45 -14.22 -4.61
C LEU A 47 12.71 -13.37 -4.84
N ALA A 48 13.67 -13.39 -3.91
CA ALA A 48 14.95 -12.71 -4.09
C ALA A 48 15.80 -13.34 -5.21
N LYS A 49 15.75 -14.68 -5.35
CA LYS A 49 16.39 -15.38 -6.47
C LYS A 49 15.75 -15.03 -7.81
N GLU A 50 14.42 -14.97 -7.85
CA GLU A 50 13.68 -14.55 -9.04
C GLU A 50 14.02 -13.12 -9.43
N ALA A 51 14.08 -12.20 -8.45
CA ALA A 51 14.46 -10.81 -8.67
C ALA A 51 15.83 -10.66 -9.36
N ALA A 52 16.80 -11.53 -9.06
CA ALA A 52 18.15 -11.44 -9.62
C ALA A 52 18.19 -11.58 -11.17
N GLY A 53 17.17 -12.19 -11.77
CA GLY A 53 17.06 -12.34 -13.22
C GLY A 53 16.21 -11.26 -13.92
N LEU A 54 15.63 -10.32 -13.16
CA LEU A 54 14.70 -9.32 -13.69
C LEU A 54 15.40 -8.00 -14.05
N PRO A 55 14.76 -7.14 -14.87
CA PRO A 55 15.23 -5.79 -15.12
C PRO A 55 15.51 -5.02 -13.81
N LYS A 56 16.55 -4.18 -13.84
CA LYS A 56 16.91 -3.30 -12.73
C LYS A 56 15.93 -2.13 -12.65
N VAL A 57 14.99 -2.20 -11.72
CA VAL A 57 13.93 -1.19 -11.55
C VAL A 57 13.96 -0.65 -10.12
N SER A 58 13.89 0.68 -9.99
CA SER A 58 13.79 1.39 -8.72
C SER A 58 12.33 1.81 -8.42
N PRO A 59 12.01 2.14 -7.15
CA PRO A 59 10.72 2.73 -6.80
C PRO A 59 10.38 3.98 -7.62
N SER A 60 11.34 4.89 -7.84
CA SER A 60 11.12 6.11 -8.64
C SER A 60 10.82 5.82 -10.11
N GLN A 61 11.45 4.81 -10.72
CA GLN A 61 11.10 4.40 -12.09
C GLN A 61 9.67 3.86 -12.16
N LEU A 62 9.26 3.08 -11.16
CA LEU A 62 7.89 2.61 -11.05
C LEU A 62 6.90 3.77 -10.94
N LEU A 63 7.17 4.71 -10.03
CA LEU A 63 6.29 5.85 -9.80
C LEU A 63 6.21 6.76 -11.00
N LYS A 64 7.34 7.02 -11.68
CA LYS A 64 7.37 7.80 -12.92
C LYS A 64 6.48 7.19 -14.01
N LEU A 65 6.51 5.86 -14.17
CA LEU A 65 5.62 5.19 -15.11
C LEU A 65 4.16 5.29 -14.68
N ALA A 66 3.86 5.03 -13.40
CA ALA A 66 2.49 5.11 -12.88
C ALA A 66 1.90 6.53 -13.03
N GLU A 67 2.66 7.56 -12.65
CA GLU A 67 2.28 8.97 -12.75
C GLU A 67 2.09 9.43 -14.20
N SER A 68 2.87 8.89 -15.15
CA SER A 68 2.66 9.18 -16.58
C SER A 68 1.30 8.71 -17.12
N GLN A 69 0.54 7.92 -16.36
CA GLN A 69 -0.80 7.47 -16.72
C GLN A 69 -1.92 8.37 -16.18
N VAL A 70 -1.60 9.38 -15.38
CA VAL A 70 -2.60 10.32 -14.82
C VAL A 70 -3.44 10.92 -15.93
N GLY A 71 -4.77 10.89 -15.74
CA GLY A 71 -5.76 11.36 -16.71
C GLY A 71 -6.34 10.29 -17.64
N VAL A 72 -5.78 9.07 -17.68
CA VAL A 72 -6.46 7.92 -18.31
C VAL A 72 -7.77 7.66 -17.57
N ARG A 73 -8.89 7.65 -18.30
CA ARG A 73 -10.23 7.49 -17.73
C ARG A 73 -11.01 6.34 -18.35
N GLU A 74 -11.98 5.85 -17.60
CA GLU A 74 -12.97 4.92 -18.10
C GLU A 74 -14.02 5.57 -19.01
N ASN A 75 -14.69 4.73 -19.79
CA ASN A 75 -15.85 5.08 -20.59
C ASN A 75 -17.10 5.25 -19.70
N ALA A 76 -18.23 5.62 -20.32
CA ALA A 76 -19.50 5.81 -19.61
C ALA A 76 -20.08 4.54 -18.93
N LEU A 77 -19.50 3.37 -19.19
CA LEU A 77 -19.91 2.08 -18.62
C LEU A 77 -19.04 1.64 -17.44
N GLY A 78 -18.07 2.45 -17.00
CA GLY A 78 -17.18 2.11 -15.89
C GLY A 78 -15.91 1.34 -16.29
N GLY A 79 -15.59 1.25 -17.59
CA GLY A 79 -14.34 0.63 -18.03
C GLY A 79 -13.84 1.02 -19.41
N GLY A 80 -13.49 0.03 -20.23
CA GLY A 80 -12.91 0.25 -21.56
C GLY A 80 -11.53 0.92 -21.55
N THR A 81 -10.82 0.91 -20.42
CA THR A 81 -9.45 1.42 -20.33
C THR A 81 -8.47 0.46 -20.99
N LYS A 82 -7.30 0.96 -21.36
CA LYS A 82 -6.19 0.12 -21.83
C LYS A 82 -5.72 -0.92 -20.80
N PHE A 83 -5.97 -0.68 -19.51
CA PHE A 83 -5.60 -1.62 -18.45
C PHE A 83 -6.49 -2.85 -18.46
N GLN A 84 -7.80 -2.67 -18.62
CA GLN A 84 -8.76 -3.78 -18.80
C GLN A 84 -8.49 -4.54 -20.10
N ALA A 85 -8.29 -3.82 -21.21
CA ALA A 85 -7.97 -4.44 -22.50
C ALA A 85 -6.71 -5.31 -22.42
N TRP A 86 -5.64 -4.79 -21.80
CA TRP A 86 -4.42 -5.56 -21.56
C TRP A 86 -4.67 -6.74 -20.63
N TYR A 87 -5.37 -6.56 -19.52
CA TYR A 87 -5.61 -7.62 -18.55
C TYR A 87 -6.34 -8.79 -19.19
N MET A 88 -7.42 -8.51 -19.93
CA MET A 88 -8.19 -9.51 -20.69
C MET A 88 -7.34 -10.28 -21.71
N SER A 89 -6.36 -9.64 -22.33
CA SER A 89 -5.43 -10.30 -23.26
C SER A 89 -4.34 -11.12 -22.57
N SER A 90 -4.22 -11.03 -21.25
CA SER A 90 -3.16 -11.67 -20.49
C SER A 90 -3.54 -13.10 -20.08
N PRO A 91 -2.55 -14.00 -19.90
CA PRO A 91 -2.81 -15.32 -19.32
C PRO A 91 -3.46 -15.27 -17.93
N ARG A 92 -3.29 -14.17 -17.18
CA ARG A 92 -3.87 -14.06 -15.83
C ARG A 92 -5.37 -13.98 -15.88
N ALA A 93 -5.97 -13.30 -16.85
CA ALA A 93 -7.42 -13.19 -16.91
C ALA A 93 -8.09 -14.56 -17.03
N GLN A 94 -7.48 -15.50 -17.77
CA GLN A 94 -7.95 -16.88 -17.83
C GLN A 94 -7.77 -17.60 -16.48
N GLN A 95 -6.63 -17.40 -15.81
CA GLN A 95 -6.37 -17.99 -14.50
C GLN A 95 -7.33 -17.47 -13.44
N THR A 96 -7.68 -16.19 -13.46
CA THR A 96 -8.59 -15.58 -12.49
C THR A 96 -10.03 -15.98 -12.78
N VAL A 97 -10.45 -16.08 -14.04
CA VAL A 97 -11.76 -16.70 -14.38
C VAL A 97 -11.84 -18.14 -13.88
N ALA A 98 -10.77 -18.93 -14.04
CA ALA A 98 -10.74 -20.30 -13.53
C ALA A 98 -10.76 -20.36 -11.99
N ARG A 99 -10.14 -19.39 -11.31
CA ARG A 99 -10.08 -19.30 -9.85
C ARG A 99 -11.39 -18.80 -9.23
N ASP A 100 -11.99 -17.78 -9.83
CA ASP A 100 -13.03 -16.94 -9.23
C ASP A 100 -14.41 -17.11 -9.89
N GLY A 101 -14.46 -17.76 -11.07
CA GLY A 101 -15.65 -17.82 -11.91
C GLY A 101 -15.82 -16.57 -12.79
N GLY A 102 -16.96 -16.48 -13.46
CA GLY A 102 -17.27 -15.41 -14.42
C GLY A 102 -16.76 -15.70 -15.84
N ALA A 103 -16.65 -14.64 -16.65
CA ALA A 103 -16.17 -14.70 -18.02
C ALA A 103 -15.14 -13.59 -18.30
N LEU A 104 -14.26 -13.81 -19.30
CA LEU A 104 -13.26 -12.82 -19.69
C LEU A 104 -13.87 -11.45 -20.03
N ALA A 105 -15.05 -11.44 -20.64
CA ALA A 105 -15.76 -10.22 -21.02
C ALA A 105 -16.18 -9.36 -19.79
N ASP A 106 -16.32 -9.96 -18.61
CA ASP A 106 -16.73 -9.26 -17.40
C ASP A 106 -15.68 -8.22 -16.97
N TYR A 107 -14.40 -8.45 -17.30
CA TYR A 107 -13.34 -7.50 -17.03
C TYR A 107 -13.42 -6.21 -17.86
N ALA A 108 -14.17 -6.18 -18.96
CA ALA A 108 -14.21 -5.03 -19.86
C ALA A 108 -14.71 -3.74 -19.16
N ASN A 109 -15.61 -3.89 -18.18
CA ASN A 109 -16.17 -2.79 -17.39
C ASN A 109 -16.10 -3.03 -15.86
N ALA A 110 -15.26 -3.97 -15.42
CA ALA A 110 -15.02 -4.20 -14.00
C ALA A 110 -14.16 -3.08 -13.39
N PRO A 111 -14.24 -2.83 -12.07
CA PRO A 111 -13.27 -2.00 -11.36
C PRO A 111 -11.84 -2.39 -11.70
N TRP A 112 -11.01 -1.41 -12.06
CA TRP A 112 -9.73 -1.65 -12.74
C TRP A 112 -8.50 -1.11 -11.98
N CYS A 113 -8.66 -0.74 -10.71
CA CYS A 113 -7.57 -0.24 -9.87
C CYS A 113 -6.38 -1.21 -9.82
N ASP A 114 -6.61 -2.51 -9.64
CA ASP A 114 -5.54 -3.50 -9.55
C ASP A 114 -5.01 -3.95 -10.92
N MET A 115 -5.85 -3.86 -11.96
CA MET A 115 -5.39 -4.03 -13.34
C MET A 115 -4.39 -2.94 -13.73
N PHE A 116 -4.58 -1.70 -13.26
CA PHE A 116 -3.61 -0.62 -13.42
C PHE A 116 -2.28 -0.93 -12.71
N VAL A 117 -2.31 -1.31 -11.43
CA VAL A 117 -1.11 -1.70 -10.66
C VAL A 117 -0.37 -2.85 -11.34
N SER A 118 -1.11 -3.89 -11.74
CA SER A 118 -0.58 -5.05 -12.48
C SER A 118 0.02 -4.67 -13.83
N TRP A 119 -0.60 -3.74 -14.55
CA TRP A 119 -0.10 -3.24 -15.83
C TRP A 119 1.23 -2.50 -15.64
N VAL A 120 1.37 -1.65 -14.62
CA VAL A 120 2.62 -0.95 -14.32
C VAL A 120 3.75 -1.95 -14.06
N GLY A 121 3.51 -2.97 -13.22
CA GLY A 121 4.48 -4.04 -12.99
C GLY A 121 4.84 -4.82 -14.25
N ASN A 122 3.89 -5.00 -15.16
CA ASN A 122 4.10 -5.66 -16.45
C ASN A 122 5.02 -4.86 -17.36
N GLN A 123 4.75 -3.57 -17.54
CA GLN A 123 5.53 -2.69 -18.42
C GLN A 123 6.99 -2.59 -17.99
N LEU A 124 7.26 -2.72 -16.69
CA LEU A 124 8.60 -2.68 -16.12
C LEU A 124 9.28 -4.05 -16.08
N GLY A 125 8.58 -5.13 -16.46
CA GLY A 125 9.13 -6.49 -16.44
C GLY A 125 9.33 -7.05 -15.02
N ILE A 126 8.66 -6.50 -14.00
CA ILE A 126 8.85 -6.88 -12.59
C ILE A 126 7.62 -7.57 -11.97
N ARG A 127 6.65 -7.97 -12.79
CA ARG A 127 5.48 -8.75 -12.34
C ARG A 127 5.80 -9.88 -11.35
N PRO A 128 6.86 -10.69 -11.55
CA PRO A 128 7.12 -11.79 -10.63
C PRO A 128 7.47 -11.34 -9.20
N VAL A 129 7.97 -10.12 -9.03
CA VAL A 129 8.34 -9.57 -7.73
C VAL A 129 7.39 -8.49 -7.21
N LEU A 130 6.48 -8.01 -8.07
CA LEU A 130 5.40 -7.08 -7.71
C LEU A 130 4.07 -7.80 -7.47
N GLY A 131 3.87 -9.00 -8.01
CA GLY A 131 2.56 -9.61 -8.07
C GLY A 131 1.70 -9.01 -9.20
N TRP A 132 0.58 -9.66 -9.51
CA TRP A 132 -0.40 -9.15 -10.45
C TRP A 132 -1.73 -9.88 -10.33
N ASP A 133 -2.82 -9.13 -10.28
CA ASP A 133 -4.20 -9.61 -10.24
C ASP A 133 -5.16 -8.51 -10.70
N ALA A 134 -6.42 -8.87 -10.92
CA ALA A 134 -7.51 -7.90 -11.05
C ALA A 134 -8.24 -7.75 -9.71
N TYR A 135 -8.11 -8.75 -8.82
CA TYR A 135 -8.74 -8.76 -7.52
C TYR A 135 -7.75 -8.37 -6.41
N THR A 136 -8.00 -7.21 -5.81
CA THR A 136 -7.18 -6.57 -4.77
C THR A 136 -6.84 -7.50 -3.60
N VAL A 137 -7.82 -8.26 -3.10
CA VAL A 137 -7.63 -9.22 -1.99
C VAL A 137 -6.68 -10.34 -2.39
N ALA A 138 -6.80 -10.87 -3.61
CA ALA A 138 -5.90 -11.92 -4.09
C ALA A 138 -4.46 -11.40 -4.24
N HIS A 139 -4.30 -10.16 -4.71
CA HIS A 139 -3.00 -9.52 -4.82
C HIS A 139 -2.35 -9.25 -3.46
N ALA A 140 -3.12 -8.75 -2.48
CA ALA A 140 -2.65 -8.60 -1.10
C ALA A 140 -2.24 -9.94 -0.46
N ARG A 141 -3.04 -11.02 -0.68
CA ARG A 141 -2.69 -12.37 -0.24
C ARG A 141 -1.40 -12.87 -0.88
N TRP A 142 -1.15 -12.55 -2.15
CA TRP A 142 0.11 -12.89 -2.82
C TRP A 142 1.31 -12.24 -2.12
N PHE A 143 1.22 -10.95 -1.75
CA PHE A 143 2.27 -10.30 -0.96
C PHE A 143 2.45 -10.95 0.41
N ALA A 144 1.36 -11.30 1.11
CA ALA A 144 1.42 -11.95 2.41
C ALA A 144 2.10 -13.34 2.33
N GLN A 145 1.72 -14.16 1.34
CA GLN A 145 2.31 -15.48 1.09
C GLN A 145 3.80 -15.43 0.76
N ASN A 146 4.26 -14.30 0.18
CA ASN A 146 5.67 -14.08 -0.14
C ASN A 146 6.45 -13.35 0.96
N ASN A 147 5.87 -13.17 2.16
CA ASN A 147 6.48 -12.41 3.27
C ASN A 147 6.83 -10.96 2.91
N ARG A 148 6.03 -10.34 2.05
CA ARG A 148 6.19 -8.97 1.55
C ARG A 148 5.00 -8.07 1.88
N TRP A 149 4.19 -8.45 2.85
CA TRP A 149 3.10 -7.63 3.39
C TRP A 149 3.55 -6.91 4.67
N GLY A 150 3.16 -5.66 4.86
CA GLY A 150 3.42 -4.92 6.09
C GLY A 150 2.56 -3.68 6.27
N THR A 151 2.97 -2.82 7.20
CA THR A 151 2.13 -1.73 7.75
C THR A 151 2.74 -0.34 7.60
N VAL A 152 3.95 -0.23 7.05
CA VAL A 152 4.68 1.04 6.92
C VAL A 152 4.62 1.53 5.46
N PRO A 153 4.16 2.77 5.20
CA PRO A 153 4.20 3.34 3.85
C PRO A 153 5.65 3.55 3.40
N LYS A 154 5.93 3.20 2.14
CA LYS A 154 7.22 3.43 1.49
C LYS A 154 6.99 3.81 0.03
N PRO A 155 7.72 4.78 -0.55
CA PRO A 155 7.66 5.05 -1.99
C PRO A 155 7.77 3.76 -2.81
N GLY A 156 6.89 3.59 -3.79
CA GLY A 156 6.79 2.41 -4.65
C GLY A 156 6.05 1.22 -4.03
N ALA A 157 5.74 1.23 -2.72
CA ALA A 157 4.89 0.18 -2.15
C ALA A 157 3.50 0.18 -2.78
N VAL A 158 2.93 -1.00 -2.96
CA VAL A 158 1.53 -1.17 -3.34
C VAL A 158 0.71 -0.95 -2.07
N VAL A 159 -0.13 0.08 -2.04
CA VAL A 159 -1.02 0.35 -0.89
C VAL A 159 -2.39 -0.23 -1.16
N PHE A 160 -2.95 -0.91 -0.14
CA PHE A 160 -4.28 -1.49 -0.19
C PHE A 160 -5.17 -0.83 0.85
N PHE A 161 -6.33 -0.34 0.42
CA PHE A 161 -7.25 0.41 1.25
C PHE A 161 -8.45 -0.42 1.67
N SER A 162 -8.95 -0.13 2.88
CA SER A 162 -10.28 -0.52 3.34
C SER A 162 -11.04 0.75 3.76
N TRP A 163 -12.15 1.03 3.10
CA TRP A 163 -13.00 2.20 3.39
C TRP A 163 -13.71 2.09 4.74
N SER A 164 -13.93 0.86 5.21
CA SER A 164 -14.37 0.59 6.57
C SER A 164 -13.30 0.83 7.64
N GLY A 165 -12.05 1.07 7.24
CA GLY A 165 -10.89 1.16 8.14
C GLY A 165 -10.34 -0.19 8.59
N SER A 166 -10.91 -1.31 8.11
CA SER A 166 -10.46 -2.66 8.42
C SER A 166 -8.97 -2.86 8.10
N LYS A 167 -8.29 -3.64 8.95
CA LYS A 167 -6.90 -4.08 8.75
C LYS A 167 -6.83 -5.51 8.20
N SER A 168 -7.97 -6.13 7.92
CA SER A 168 -8.04 -7.44 7.28
C SER A 168 -7.80 -7.32 5.78
N ILE A 169 -7.05 -8.28 5.23
CA ILE A 169 -6.88 -8.44 3.78
C ILE A 169 -8.24 -8.67 3.09
N ASP A 170 -9.20 -9.31 3.78
CA ASP A 170 -10.52 -9.59 3.21
C ASP A 170 -11.42 -8.35 3.15
N GLY A 171 -11.04 -7.27 3.84
CA GLY A 171 -11.77 -5.99 3.83
C GLY A 171 -11.20 -4.97 2.83
N ILE A 172 -10.33 -5.39 1.91
CA ILE A 172 -9.70 -4.49 0.95
C ILE A 172 -10.68 -4.12 -0.17
N ASP A 173 -10.84 -2.82 -0.39
CA ASP A 173 -11.73 -2.24 -1.39
C ASP A 173 -10.97 -1.67 -2.61
N HIS A 174 -9.73 -1.24 -2.42
CA HIS A 174 -8.99 -0.48 -3.45
C HIS A 174 -7.48 -0.61 -3.31
N VAL A 175 -6.75 -0.26 -4.36
CA VAL A 175 -5.29 -0.37 -4.42
C VAL A 175 -4.66 0.75 -5.25
N GLY A 176 -3.43 1.12 -4.93
CA GLY A 176 -2.60 2.02 -5.72
C GLY A 176 -1.13 1.93 -5.34
N PHE A 177 -0.32 2.90 -5.77
CA PHE A 177 1.08 3.01 -5.35
C PHE A 177 1.28 4.19 -4.41
N VAL A 178 2.10 4.00 -3.38
CA VAL A 178 2.57 5.08 -2.51
C VAL A 178 3.62 5.90 -3.25
N ILE A 179 3.37 7.19 -3.42
CA ILE A 179 4.36 8.16 -3.89
C ILE A 179 5.25 8.57 -2.72
N LYS A 180 4.63 8.97 -1.59
CA LYS A 180 5.35 9.32 -0.37
C LYS A 180 4.45 9.27 0.87
N ASP A 181 5.09 9.13 2.03
CA ASP A 181 4.50 9.46 3.33
C ASP A 181 4.62 10.97 3.56
N ASN A 182 3.53 11.62 4.00
CA ASN A 182 3.53 13.05 4.29
C ASN A 182 3.94 13.34 5.75
N GLY A 183 4.02 12.34 6.62
CA GLY A 183 4.43 12.50 8.02
C GLY A 183 3.36 13.10 8.95
N ASP A 184 2.15 13.32 8.44
CA ASP A 184 1.01 13.91 9.15
C ASP A 184 -0.17 12.95 9.30
N GLY A 185 0.08 11.63 9.13
CA GLY A 185 -0.96 10.61 9.10
C GLY A 185 -1.64 10.47 7.73
N THR A 186 -1.11 11.12 6.69
CA THR A 186 -1.56 10.95 5.31
C THR A 186 -0.43 10.47 4.39
N ILE A 187 -0.81 9.86 3.27
CA ILE A 187 0.10 9.45 2.20
C ILE A 187 -0.34 10.08 0.88
N LYS A 188 0.62 10.36 0.01
CA LYS A 188 0.36 10.69 -1.40
C LYS A 188 0.47 9.42 -2.23
N THR A 189 -0.47 9.22 -3.14
CA THR A 189 -0.60 7.98 -3.93
C THR A 189 -0.92 8.28 -5.39
N VAL A 190 -0.59 7.35 -6.28
CA VAL A 190 -1.12 7.28 -7.65
C VAL A 190 -1.97 6.03 -7.78
N GLU A 191 -3.23 6.23 -8.16
CA GLU A 191 -4.29 5.22 -8.13
C GLU A 191 -4.98 5.20 -9.50
N GLY A 192 -5.34 4.02 -9.99
CA GLY A 192 -6.26 3.85 -11.12
C GLY A 192 -7.68 3.64 -10.61
N ASN A 193 -8.70 3.93 -11.41
CA ASN A 193 -10.12 3.77 -11.04
C ASN A 193 -10.46 4.47 -9.71
N THR A 194 -9.92 5.67 -9.51
CA THR A 194 -10.26 6.53 -8.37
C THR A 194 -11.05 7.75 -8.85
N GLY A 195 -11.74 8.42 -7.92
CA GLY A 195 -12.56 9.59 -8.23
C GLY A 195 -13.71 9.19 -9.15
N ASN A 196 -13.78 9.82 -10.32
CA ASN A 196 -14.75 9.50 -11.36
C ASN A 196 -14.17 8.54 -12.41
N GLY A 197 -13.50 7.48 -11.94
CA GLY A 197 -12.99 6.45 -12.84
C GLY A 197 -11.77 6.88 -13.64
N VAL A 198 -10.78 7.48 -12.98
CA VAL A 198 -9.59 8.06 -13.62
C VAL A 198 -8.33 7.57 -12.91
N VAL A 199 -7.18 7.60 -13.61
CA VAL A 199 -5.88 7.56 -12.93
C VAL A 199 -5.58 8.95 -12.36
N GLU A 200 -5.39 9.05 -11.05
CA GLU A 200 -5.17 10.33 -10.36
C GLU A 200 -4.15 10.20 -9.23
N ILE A 201 -3.55 11.34 -8.88
CA ILE A 201 -2.79 11.50 -7.65
C ILE A 201 -3.77 11.85 -6.53
N ARG A 202 -3.70 11.12 -5.42
CA ARG A 202 -4.56 11.29 -4.26
C ARG A 202 -3.74 11.55 -2.99
N THR A 203 -4.35 12.25 -2.04
CA THR A 203 -3.90 12.25 -0.65
C THR A 203 -4.91 11.42 0.14
N ARG A 204 -4.43 10.39 0.83
CA ARG A 204 -5.26 9.42 1.57
C ARG A 204 -4.83 9.37 3.04
N PRO A 205 -5.76 9.28 4.00
CA PRO A 205 -5.40 9.04 5.39
C PRO A 205 -4.90 7.61 5.57
N THR A 206 -3.86 7.42 6.38
CA THR A 206 -3.34 6.08 6.70
C THR A 206 -4.34 5.25 7.51
N SER A 207 -5.32 5.89 8.17
CA SER A 207 -6.42 5.20 8.87
C SER A 207 -7.28 4.34 7.94
N SER A 208 -7.38 4.68 6.65
CA SER A 208 -8.10 3.90 5.63
C SER A 208 -7.24 2.81 4.98
N VAL A 209 -5.99 2.62 5.39
CA VAL A 209 -5.09 1.62 4.81
C VAL A 209 -5.25 0.29 5.56
N ALA A 210 -5.45 -0.80 4.80
CA ALA A 210 -5.43 -2.16 5.33
C ALA A 210 -3.99 -2.69 5.46
N GLY A 211 -3.13 -2.35 4.50
CA GLY A 211 -1.69 -2.61 4.56
C GLY A 211 -0.97 -2.31 3.25
N TYR A 212 0.28 -2.74 3.17
CA TYR A 212 1.18 -2.45 2.06
C TYR A 212 1.87 -3.72 1.56
N GLY A 213 1.88 -3.90 0.24
CA GLY A 213 2.73 -4.85 -0.46
C GLY A 213 4.06 -4.20 -0.82
N TYR A 214 5.16 -4.91 -0.60
CA TYR A 214 6.51 -4.45 -0.91
C TYR A 214 7.08 -5.22 -2.11
N PRO A 215 7.13 -4.62 -3.32
CA PRO A 215 7.82 -5.24 -4.44
C PRO A 215 9.31 -5.46 -4.15
N TYR A 216 9.93 -6.48 -4.75
CA TYR A 216 11.39 -6.64 -4.69
C TYR A 216 12.05 -5.78 -5.78
N TYR A 217 12.55 -4.60 -5.40
CA TYR A 217 13.29 -3.74 -6.32
C TYR A 217 14.76 -4.17 -6.42
N THR A 218 15.31 -4.05 -7.62
CA THR A 218 16.67 -4.50 -7.98
C THR A 218 17.59 -3.34 -8.34
N ALA A 219 17.07 -2.11 -8.30
CA ALA A 219 17.83 -0.87 -8.32
C ALA A 219 17.43 0.02 -7.13
N ASN A 220 18.39 0.81 -6.64
CA ASN A 220 18.12 1.89 -5.70
C ASN A 220 17.74 3.15 -6.48
N ASP A 221 16.97 4.03 -5.86
CA ASP A 221 16.81 5.38 -6.38
C ASP A 221 18.19 6.07 -6.35
N THR A 222 18.62 6.60 -7.50
CA THR A 222 19.84 7.41 -7.56
C THR A 222 19.57 8.72 -6.82
N ALA A 223 20.39 9.02 -5.82
CA ALA A 223 20.38 10.29 -5.10
C ALA A 223 20.59 11.49 -6.03
#